data_AF-N8Z8Q3-F1
#
_entry.id   AF-N8Z8Q3-F1
#
_cell.length_a   1.000
_cell.length_b   1.000
_cell.length_c   1.000
_cell.angle_alpha   90.00
_cell.angle_beta   90.00
_cell.angle_gamma   90.00
#
_symmetry.space_group_name_H-M   'P 1'
#
loop_
_entity.id
_entity.type
_entity.pdbx_description
1 polymer ?
#
loop_
_entity_poly.entity_id
_entity_poly.type
_entity_poly.pdbx_seq_one_letter_code
_entity_poly.pdbx_strand_id
1 'polypeptide(L)'
;MSAIGGDEQLESLKSFTKKYGSSIITGILVALIAFFGWEYWQKKNLAESQKQTAKVQQLMDDARSTQGDAFAKLSDTADKIVKEAPDSAQAIQTQLVMAKLAYDKEDYAAAERALKKVENSKVDDAGLVQVVKLRLAYAQLAQKKYDAALKTLEAVNEPAFKATADEARGDIYVAKNDIENAKKVYQSAWDALVERKEERQILQIKLESVGVLVDDPEIERPIIDTQVEETE
;
A
#
# COMPACT_ATOMS: atom_id res chain seq x y z
N MET A 1 46.76 41.82 -37.59
CA MET A 1 46.04 42.42 -36.46
C MET A 1 45.01 43.38 -37.02
N SER A 2 43.75 42.98 -37.11
CA SER A 2 42.64 43.91 -37.34
C SER A 2 41.85 43.99 -36.06
N ALA A 3 41.92 45.15 -35.42
CA ALA A 3 41.07 45.50 -34.30
C ALA A 3 39.64 45.63 -34.82
N ILE A 4 38.78 44.67 -34.49
CA ILE A 4 37.34 44.81 -34.68
C ILE A 4 36.89 45.73 -33.55
N GLY A 5 36.64 47.00 -33.92
CA GLY A 5 36.33 48.08 -33.00
C GLY A 5 35.08 47.79 -32.17
N GLY A 6 35.11 48.20 -30.91
CA GLY A 6 33.98 48.08 -29.98
C GLY A 6 32.73 48.85 -30.38
N ASP A 7 32.83 49.74 -31.38
CA ASP A 7 31.72 50.61 -31.81
C ASP A 7 30.70 49.89 -32.72
N GLU A 8 31.11 48.97 -33.59
CA GLU A 8 30.18 48.20 -34.46
C GLU A 8 29.36 47.15 -33.69
N GLN A 9 29.92 46.61 -32.60
CA GLN A 9 29.19 45.69 -31.72
C GLN A 9 28.10 46.42 -30.92
N LEU A 10 28.32 47.68 -30.55
CA LEU A 10 27.32 48.48 -29.82
C LEU A 10 26.16 48.94 -30.70
N GLU A 11 26.40 49.26 -31.98
CA GLU A 11 25.34 49.62 -32.92
C GLU A 11 24.49 48.43 -33.38
N SER A 12 25.12 47.27 -33.59
CA SER A 12 24.39 46.03 -33.89
C SER A 12 23.52 45.59 -32.71
N LEU A 13 23.99 45.73 -31.47
CA LEU A 13 23.15 45.52 -30.28
C LEU A 13 22.01 46.54 -30.17
N LYS A 14 22.27 47.85 -30.34
CA LYS A 14 21.22 48.89 -30.28
C LYS A 14 20.15 48.67 -31.34
N SER A 15 20.52 48.31 -32.57
CA SER A 15 19.56 48.06 -33.66
C SER A 15 18.76 46.76 -33.43
N PHE A 16 19.38 45.72 -32.88
CA PHE A 16 18.72 44.47 -32.53
C PHE A 16 17.71 44.65 -31.39
N THR A 17 18.09 45.37 -30.32
CA THR A 17 17.19 45.72 -29.22
C THR A 17 16.06 46.64 -29.67
N LYS A 18 16.30 47.58 -30.59
CA LYS A 18 15.24 48.44 -31.14
C LYS A 18 14.26 47.69 -32.04
N LYS A 19 14.71 46.63 -32.74
CA LYS A 19 13.90 45.83 -33.66
C LYS A 19 13.12 44.69 -32.97
N TYR A 20 13.70 44.06 -31.94
CA TYR A 20 13.12 42.88 -31.28
C TYR A 20 12.94 43.03 -29.76
N GLY A 21 13.33 44.15 -29.15
CA GLY A 21 13.29 44.33 -27.69
C GLY A 21 11.90 44.13 -27.09
N SER A 22 10.85 44.60 -27.76
CA SER A 22 9.46 44.38 -27.29
C SER A 22 9.08 42.88 -27.29
N SER A 23 9.44 42.14 -28.34
CA SER A 23 9.14 40.70 -28.46
C SER A 23 9.98 39.85 -27.49
N ILE A 24 11.24 40.23 -27.26
CA ILE A 24 12.12 39.55 -26.30
C ILE A 24 11.59 39.77 -24.87
N ILE A 25 11.23 41.00 -24.51
CA ILE A 25 10.65 41.32 -23.20
C ILE A 25 9.33 40.54 -23.00
N THR A 26 8.48 40.49 -24.02
CA THR A 26 7.23 39.72 -23.97
C THR A 26 7.49 38.22 -23.79
N GLY A 27 8.46 37.66 -24.52
CA GLY A 27 8.84 36.25 -24.36
C GLY A 27 9.39 35.91 -22.98
N ILE A 28 10.22 36.78 -22.41
CA ILE A 28 10.73 36.64 -21.04
C ILE A 28 9.58 36.70 -20.03
N LEU A 29 8.64 37.64 -20.20
CA LEU A 29 7.51 37.77 -19.29
C LEU A 29 6.61 36.52 -19.29
N VAL A 30 6.33 35.95 -20.48
CA VAL A 30 5.58 34.70 -20.62
C VAL A 30 6.32 33.53 -19.97
N ALA A 31 7.63 33.42 -20.17
CA ALA A 31 8.45 32.38 -19.55
C ALA A 31 8.45 32.48 -18.01
N LEU A 32 8.54 33.71 -17.48
CA LEU A 32 8.46 33.95 -16.04
C LEU A 32 7.09 33.58 -15.46
N ILE A 33 5.99 33.93 -16.13
CA ILE A 33 4.64 33.56 -15.70
C ILE A 33 4.46 32.04 -15.70
N ALA A 34 4.94 31.36 -16.75
CA ALA A 34 4.90 29.90 -16.81
C ALA A 34 5.74 29.25 -15.69
N PHE A 35 6.96 29.76 -15.47
CA PHE A 35 7.87 29.26 -14.44
C PHE A 35 7.31 29.47 -13.03
N PHE A 36 6.89 30.69 -12.68
CA PHE A 36 6.32 30.97 -11.35
C PHE A 36 4.95 30.32 -11.16
N GLY A 37 4.14 30.15 -12.22
CA GLY A 37 2.89 29.40 -12.17
C GLY A 37 3.12 27.92 -11.85
N TRP A 38 4.13 27.30 -12.49
CA TRP A 38 4.55 25.93 -12.22
C TRP A 38 5.12 25.77 -10.81
N GLU A 39 6.03 26.67 -10.39
CA GLU A 39 6.68 26.63 -9.07
C GLU A 39 5.64 26.84 -7.94
N TYR A 40 4.69 27.77 -8.12
CA TYR A 40 3.59 27.97 -7.18
C TYR A 40 2.68 26.75 -7.07
N TRP A 41 2.32 26.12 -8.19
CA TRP A 41 1.53 24.89 -8.20
C TRP A 41 2.26 23.74 -7.51
N GLN A 42 3.55 23.57 -7.81
CA GLN A 42 4.40 22.54 -7.20
C GLN A 42 4.58 22.77 -5.70
N LYS A 43 4.83 24.01 -5.27
CA LYS A 43 5.00 24.39 -3.86
C LYS A 43 3.71 24.24 -3.05
N LYS A 44 2.55 24.56 -3.65
CA LYS A 44 1.25 24.31 -3.03
C LYS A 44 1.02 22.81 -2.83
N ASN A 45 1.30 21.99 -3.84
CA ASN A 45 1.18 20.54 -3.74
C ASN A 45 2.13 19.94 -2.69
N LEU A 46 3.37 20.45 -2.60
CA LEU A 46 4.35 20.00 -1.61
C LEU A 46 3.94 20.37 -0.17
N ALA A 47 3.49 21.62 0.04
CA ALA A 47 3.06 22.10 1.36
C ALA A 47 1.77 21.39 1.82
N GLU A 48 0.87 21.08 0.91
CA GLU A 48 -0.34 20.30 1.18
C GLU A 48 -0.01 18.85 1.53
N SER A 49 0.91 18.22 0.78
CA SER A 49 1.43 16.87 1.08
C SER A 49 2.10 16.78 2.45
N GLN A 50 2.92 17.77 2.83
CA GLN A 50 3.56 17.82 4.15
C GLN A 50 2.53 17.93 5.29
N LYS A 51 1.49 18.77 5.13
CA LYS A 51 0.42 18.89 6.13
C LYS A 51 -0.40 17.61 6.25
N GLN A 52 -0.71 16.94 5.14
CA GLN A 52 -1.45 15.67 5.17
C GLN A 52 -0.61 14.55 5.79
N THR A 53 0.70 14.51 5.52
CA THR A 53 1.63 13.55 6.13
C THR A 53 1.70 13.73 7.65
N ALA A 54 1.78 14.97 8.13
CA ALA A 54 1.76 15.27 9.56
C ALA A 54 0.45 14.83 10.24
N LYS A 55 -0.71 15.02 9.58
CA LYS A 55 -2.00 14.54 10.09
C LYS A 55 -2.04 13.01 10.18
N VAL A 56 -1.54 12.29 9.16
CA VAL A 56 -1.48 10.82 9.20
C VAL A 56 -0.54 10.33 10.30
N GLN A 57 0.61 10.97 10.46
CA GLN A 57 1.55 10.62 11.53
C GLN A 57 0.92 10.80 12.91
N GLN A 58 0.26 11.94 13.14
CA GLN A 58 -0.49 12.17 14.37
C GLN A 58 -1.59 11.13 14.58
N LEU A 59 -2.32 10.76 13.51
CA LEU A 59 -3.35 9.73 13.56
C LEU A 59 -2.77 8.35 13.93
N MET A 60 -1.57 8.02 13.47
CA MET A 60 -0.88 6.79 13.86
C MET A 60 -0.43 6.80 15.32
N ASP A 61 0.09 7.93 15.79
CA ASP A 61 0.55 8.08 17.17
C ASP A 61 -0.64 8.08 18.15
N ASP A 62 -1.75 8.69 17.77
CA ASP A 62 -3.03 8.62 18.49
C ASP A 62 -3.56 7.17 18.47
N ALA A 63 -3.56 6.48 17.34
CA ALA A 63 -4.01 5.08 17.25
C ALA A 63 -3.23 4.14 18.20
N ARG A 64 -1.92 4.37 18.38
CA ARG A 64 -1.07 3.62 19.31
C ARG A 64 -1.35 3.90 20.78
N SER A 65 -1.87 5.08 21.09
CA SER A 65 -2.13 5.55 22.47
C SER A 65 -3.61 5.47 22.87
N THR A 66 -4.49 5.07 21.96
CA THR A 66 -5.94 5.11 22.14
C THR A 66 -6.44 4.03 23.11
N GLN A 67 -6.86 4.47 24.32
CA GLN A 67 -7.94 3.83 25.09
C GLN A 67 -9.25 4.63 24.90
N GLY A 68 -10.39 3.94 24.79
CA GLY A 68 -11.73 4.57 24.84
C GLY A 68 -12.08 5.55 23.71
N ASP A 69 -12.66 6.71 24.09
CA ASP A 69 -13.28 7.74 23.22
C ASP A 69 -12.38 8.35 22.13
N ALA A 70 -11.07 8.11 22.19
CA ALA A 70 -10.12 8.57 21.18
C ALA A 70 -10.40 7.95 19.79
N PHE A 71 -11.04 6.78 19.71
CA PHE A 71 -11.37 6.13 18.43
C PHE A 71 -12.40 6.89 17.60
N ALA A 72 -13.42 7.45 18.25
CA ALA A 72 -14.45 8.21 17.55
C ALA A 72 -13.87 9.50 16.93
N LYS A 73 -12.95 10.15 17.64
CA LYS A 73 -12.19 11.32 17.14
C LYS A 73 -11.23 10.93 16.00
N LEU A 74 -10.61 9.76 16.11
CA LEU A 74 -9.76 9.19 15.06
C LEU A 74 -10.57 8.94 13.78
N SER A 75 -11.79 8.41 13.92
CA SER A 75 -12.68 8.13 12.79
C SER A 75 -13.12 9.39 12.05
N ASP A 76 -13.47 10.47 12.75
CA ASP A 76 -13.86 11.74 12.10
C ASP A 76 -12.68 12.38 11.35
N THR A 77 -11.48 12.32 11.95
CA THR A 77 -10.25 12.79 11.30
C THR A 77 -9.92 11.94 10.07
N ALA A 78 -10.05 10.61 10.18
CA ALA A 78 -9.85 9.69 9.07
C ALA A 78 -10.81 9.96 7.91
N ASP A 79 -12.09 10.18 8.20
CA ASP A 79 -13.09 10.47 7.17
C ASP A 79 -12.83 11.82 6.48
N LYS A 80 -12.29 12.82 7.19
CA LYS A 80 -11.87 14.10 6.57
C LYS A 80 -10.71 13.89 5.60
N ILE A 81 -9.65 13.19 6.01
CA ILE A 81 -8.48 12.90 5.15
C ILE A 81 -8.93 12.18 3.87
N VAL A 82 -9.82 11.20 4.00
CA VAL A 82 -10.27 10.38 2.87
C VAL A 82 -11.25 11.13 1.97
N LYS A 83 -12.08 12.03 2.51
CA LYS A 83 -12.95 12.89 1.69
C LYS A 83 -12.15 13.93 0.89
N GLU A 84 -11.09 14.49 1.48
CA GLU A 84 -10.25 15.50 0.82
C GLU A 84 -9.46 14.92 -0.36
N ALA A 85 -8.90 13.72 -0.22
CA ALA A 85 -8.10 13.09 -1.26
C ALA A 85 -8.17 11.54 -1.21
N PRO A 86 -9.26 10.91 -1.70
CA PRO A 86 -9.53 9.48 -1.50
C PRO A 86 -8.49 8.55 -2.12
N ASP A 87 -7.89 8.97 -3.24
CA ASP A 87 -6.86 8.21 -3.97
C ASP A 87 -5.44 8.48 -3.46
N SER A 88 -5.27 9.33 -2.45
CA SER A 88 -3.94 9.68 -1.93
C SER A 88 -3.34 8.55 -1.09
N ALA A 89 -2.01 8.44 -1.07
CA ALA A 89 -1.31 7.50 -0.21
C ALA A 89 -1.69 7.70 1.27
N GLN A 90 -1.94 8.94 1.69
CA GLN A 90 -2.40 9.30 3.03
C GLN A 90 -3.78 8.72 3.34
N ALA A 91 -4.73 8.83 2.40
CA ALA A 91 -6.06 8.26 2.56
C ALA A 91 -6.03 6.72 2.61
N ILE A 92 -5.24 6.10 1.73
CA ILE A 92 -5.02 4.64 1.73
C ILE A 92 -4.46 4.19 3.08
N GLN A 93 -3.37 4.81 3.54
CA GLN A 93 -2.71 4.47 4.79
C GLN A 93 -3.66 4.66 6.00
N THR A 94 -4.42 5.75 6.00
CA THR A 94 -5.44 6.04 7.01
C THR A 94 -6.49 4.93 7.06
N GLN A 95 -7.03 4.50 5.92
CA GLN A 95 -8.01 3.42 5.88
C GLN A 95 -7.44 2.07 6.32
N LEU A 96 -6.18 1.78 6.00
CA LEU A 96 -5.53 0.55 6.47
C LEU A 96 -5.35 0.54 8.00
N VAL A 97 -5.00 1.67 8.61
CA VAL A 97 -4.93 1.81 10.07
C VAL A 97 -6.31 1.66 10.70
N MET A 98 -7.33 2.35 10.16
CA MET A 98 -8.70 2.24 10.64
C MET A 98 -9.22 0.82 10.53
N ALA A 99 -8.92 0.11 9.45
CA ALA A 99 -9.31 -1.28 9.26
C ALA A 99 -8.68 -2.19 10.33
N LYS A 100 -7.38 -2.04 10.59
CA LYS A 100 -6.69 -2.81 11.63
C LYS A 100 -7.30 -2.53 13.01
N LEU A 101 -7.45 -1.26 13.36
CA LEU A 101 -7.96 -0.87 14.67
C LEU A 101 -9.42 -1.33 14.89
N ALA A 102 -10.24 -1.28 13.85
CA ALA A 102 -11.60 -1.82 13.89
C ALA A 102 -11.59 -3.34 14.07
N TYR A 103 -10.73 -4.05 13.34
CA TYR A 103 -10.60 -5.50 13.46
C TYR A 103 -10.12 -5.92 14.86
N ASP A 104 -9.10 -5.24 15.42
CA ASP A 104 -8.57 -5.50 16.76
C ASP A 104 -9.62 -5.24 17.87
N LYS A 105 -10.65 -4.42 17.57
CA LYS A 105 -11.80 -4.15 18.45
C LYS A 105 -13.01 -5.02 18.15
N GLU A 106 -12.86 -6.02 17.29
CA GLU A 106 -13.93 -6.91 16.82
C GLU A 106 -15.07 -6.20 16.06
N ASP A 107 -14.90 -4.92 15.67
CA ASP A 107 -15.81 -4.22 14.74
C ASP A 107 -15.43 -4.58 13.30
N TYR A 108 -15.69 -5.83 12.96
CA TYR A 108 -15.36 -6.38 11.65
C TYR A 108 -16.13 -5.69 10.50
N ALA A 109 -17.31 -5.12 10.78
CA ALA A 109 -18.07 -4.37 9.79
C ALA A 109 -17.42 -3.02 9.46
N ALA A 110 -16.87 -2.31 10.45
CA ALA A 110 -16.06 -1.12 10.20
C ALA A 110 -14.74 -1.48 9.48
N ALA A 111 -14.11 -2.60 9.83
CA ALA A 111 -12.91 -3.07 9.13
C ALA A 111 -13.18 -3.36 7.65
N GLU A 112 -14.27 -4.06 7.33
CA GLU A 112 -14.70 -4.32 5.95
C GLU A 112 -14.95 -3.02 5.17
N ARG A 113 -15.65 -2.05 5.78
CA ARG A 113 -15.92 -0.75 5.13
C ARG A 113 -14.64 0.01 4.82
N ALA A 114 -13.68 0.02 5.74
CA ALA A 114 -12.41 0.70 5.54
C ALA A 114 -11.57 0.04 4.43
N LEU A 115 -11.50 -1.30 4.41
CA LEU A 115 -10.79 -2.05 3.36
C LEU A 115 -11.44 -1.89 1.99
N LYS A 116 -12.78 -1.87 1.91
CA LYS A 116 -13.50 -1.56 0.66
C LYS A 116 -13.23 -0.15 0.15
N LYS A 117 -13.00 0.84 1.03
CA LYS A 117 -12.59 2.18 0.59
C LYS A 117 -11.22 2.14 -0.10
N VAL A 118 -10.28 1.33 0.41
CA VAL A 118 -8.97 1.13 -0.24
C VAL A 118 -9.11 0.37 -1.56
N GLU A 119 -9.88 -0.71 -1.58
CA GLU A 119 -10.11 -1.52 -2.80
C GLU A 119 -10.73 -0.68 -3.94
N ASN A 120 -11.59 0.29 -3.61
CA ASN A 120 -12.23 1.18 -4.59
C ASN A 120 -11.40 2.44 -4.93
N SER A 121 -10.23 2.63 -4.32
CA SER A 121 -9.33 3.74 -4.63
C SER A 121 -8.45 3.42 -5.84
N LYS A 122 -7.84 4.45 -6.46
CA LYS A 122 -6.89 4.29 -7.57
C LYS A 122 -5.50 3.82 -7.12
N VAL A 123 -5.43 2.83 -6.25
CA VAL A 123 -4.17 2.24 -5.82
C VAL A 123 -3.56 1.43 -6.97
N ASP A 124 -2.32 1.74 -7.32
CA ASP A 124 -1.61 1.13 -8.47
C ASP A 124 -0.57 0.08 -8.03
N ASP A 125 -0.45 -0.15 -6.71
CA ASP A 125 0.43 -1.19 -6.18
C ASP A 125 -0.30 -2.54 -6.19
N ALA A 126 0.07 -3.39 -7.14
CA ALA A 126 -0.53 -4.71 -7.33
C ALA A 126 -0.44 -5.57 -6.07
N GLY A 127 0.67 -5.53 -5.34
CA GLY A 127 0.87 -6.31 -4.11
C GLY A 127 -0.02 -5.83 -2.97
N LEU A 128 -0.12 -4.51 -2.78
CA LEU A 128 -0.99 -3.89 -1.79
C LEU A 128 -2.46 -4.25 -2.05
N VAL A 129 -2.88 -4.24 -3.31
CA VAL A 129 -4.25 -4.67 -3.70
C VAL A 129 -4.52 -6.10 -3.24
N GLN A 130 -3.57 -7.03 -3.41
CA GLN A 130 -3.75 -8.41 -2.94
C GLN A 130 -3.85 -8.50 -1.42
N VAL A 131 -3.01 -7.75 -0.70
CA VAL A 131 -3.05 -7.68 0.77
C VAL A 131 -4.39 -7.14 1.26
N VAL A 132 -4.93 -6.10 0.60
CA VAL A 132 -6.24 -5.52 0.95
C VAL A 132 -7.35 -6.56 0.76
N LYS A 133 -7.35 -7.29 -0.36
CA LYS A 133 -8.34 -8.36 -0.63
C LYS A 133 -8.26 -9.49 0.40
N LEU A 134 -7.05 -9.95 0.74
CA LEU A 134 -6.85 -10.97 1.78
C LEU A 134 -7.42 -10.51 3.13
N ARG A 135 -7.08 -9.30 3.56
CA ARG A 135 -7.59 -8.75 4.83
C ARG A 135 -9.11 -8.53 4.79
N LEU A 136 -9.65 -8.13 3.64
CA LEU A 136 -11.08 -7.95 3.44
C LEU A 136 -11.82 -9.28 3.59
N ALA A 137 -11.29 -10.36 3.02
CA ALA A 137 -11.83 -11.70 3.18
C ALA A 137 -11.82 -12.17 4.64
N TYR A 138 -10.76 -11.91 5.41
CA TYR A 138 -10.73 -12.23 6.84
C TYR A 138 -11.73 -11.39 7.67
N ALA A 139 -11.94 -10.11 7.33
CA ALA A 139 -12.97 -9.29 7.96
C ALA A 139 -14.39 -9.81 7.63
N GLN A 140 -14.61 -10.30 6.41
CA GLN A 140 -15.87 -10.93 6.02
C GLN A 140 -16.07 -12.29 6.70
N LEU A 141 -15.01 -13.10 6.81
CA LEU A 141 -15.00 -14.37 7.54
C LEU A 141 -15.38 -14.18 9.01
N ALA A 142 -14.78 -13.20 9.69
CA ALA A 142 -15.11 -12.87 11.08
C ALA A 142 -16.58 -12.44 11.27
N GLN A 143 -17.19 -11.85 10.23
CA GLN A 143 -18.63 -11.56 10.18
C GLN A 143 -19.49 -12.74 9.74
N LYS A 144 -18.91 -13.93 9.53
CA LYS A 144 -19.57 -15.13 8.98
C LYS A 144 -20.15 -14.92 7.57
N LYS A 145 -19.65 -13.93 6.81
CA LYS A 145 -20.02 -13.66 5.43
C LYS A 145 -19.22 -14.53 4.47
N TYR A 146 -19.34 -15.85 4.59
CA TYR A 146 -18.43 -16.80 3.97
C TYR A 146 -18.40 -16.71 2.43
N ASP A 147 -19.56 -16.59 1.79
CA ASP A 147 -19.62 -16.53 0.32
C ASP A 147 -19.04 -15.21 -0.22
N ALA A 148 -19.19 -14.11 0.52
CA ALA A 148 -18.54 -12.85 0.20
C ALA A 148 -17.01 -12.96 0.35
N ALA A 149 -16.54 -13.62 1.42
CA ALA A 149 -15.12 -13.86 1.66
C ALA A 149 -14.48 -14.69 0.54
N LEU A 150 -15.13 -15.79 0.13
CA LEU A 150 -14.67 -16.61 -0.99
C LEU A 150 -14.60 -15.79 -2.29
N LYS A 151 -15.65 -15.02 -2.59
CA LYS A 151 -15.68 -14.14 -3.76
C LYS A 151 -14.57 -13.07 -3.74
N THR A 152 -14.28 -12.50 -2.59
CA THR A 152 -13.16 -11.56 -2.45
C THR A 152 -11.81 -12.26 -2.71
N LEU A 153 -11.63 -13.51 -2.28
CA LEU A 153 -10.42 -14.28 -2.55
C LEU A 153 -10.28 -14.74 -4.01
N GLU A 154 -11.37 -14.89 -4.77
CA GLU A 154 -11.30 -15.12 -6.22
C GLU A 154 -10.63 -13.96 -6.97
N ALA A 155 -10.73 -12.74 -6.43
CA ALA A 155 -10.06 -11.58 -6.98
C ALA A 155 -8.56 -11.52 -6.63
N VAL A 156 -8.04 -12.45 -5.80
CA VAL A 156 -6.61 -12.54 -5.50
C VAL A 156 -5.91 -13.34 -6.61
N ASN A 157 -5.19 -12.65 -7.48
CA ASN A 157 -4.77 -13.19 -8.78
C ASN A 157 -3.25 -13.17 -9.02
N GLU A 158 -2.46 -12.64 -8.09
CA GLU A 158 -1.01 -12.65 -8.20
C GLU A 158 -0.42 -13.99 -7.74
N PRO A 159 0.48 -14.63 -8.52
CA PRO A 159 1.06 -15.93 -8.17
C PRO A 159 1.75 -15.96 -6.79
N ALA A 160 2.38 -14.84 -6.42
CA ALA A 160 3.00 -14.64 -5.10
C ALA A 160 2.03 -14.87 -3.94
N PHE A 161 0.74 -14.56 -4.13
CA PHE A 161 -0.28 -14.63 -3.08
C PHE A 161 -1.12 -15.91 -3.12
N LYS A 162 -0.96 -16.76 -4.15
CA LYS A 162 -1.76 -17.98 -4.32
C LYS A 162 -1.82 -18.85 -3.06
N ALA A 163 -0.67 -19.18 -2.47
CA ALA A 163 -0.63 -20.02 -1.26
C ALA A 163 -1.39 -19.38 -0.08
N THR A 164 -1.24 -18.06 0.10
CA THR A 164 -1.94 -17.35 1.18
C THR A 164 -3.44 -17.20 0.92
N ALA A 165 -3.85 -17.03 -0.34
CA ALA A 165 -5.26 -17.01 -0.73
C ALA A 165 -5.92 -18.38 -0.55
N ASP A 166 -5.23 -19.45 -0.91
CA ASP A 166 -5.69 -20.83 -0.72
C ASP A 166 -5.81 -21.22 0.75
N GLU A 167 -4.83 -20.82 1.57
CA GLU A 167 -4.92 -20.96 3.02
C GLU A 167 -6.14 -20.24 3.58
N ALA A 168 -6.38 -18.98 3.18
CA ALA A 168 -7.55 -18.22 3.61
C ALA A 168 -8.87 -18.85 3.13
N ARG A 169 -8.91 -19.42 1.91
CA ARG A 169 -10.06 -20.20 1.43
C ARG A 169 -10.32 -21.40 2.33
N GLY A 170 -9.26 -22.10 2.74
CA GLY A 170 -9.34 -23.24 3.65
C GLY A 170 -9.94 -22.86 5.00
N ASP A 171 -9.48 -21.74 5.58
CA ASP A 171 -10.00 -21.21 6.84
C ASP A 171 -11.52 -20.93 6.73
N ILE A 172 -11.96 -20.36 5.60
CA ILE A 172 -13.38 -20.11 5.35
C ILE A 172 -14.17 -21.42 5.20
N TYR A 173 -13.65 -22.41 4.49
CA TYR A 173 -14.32 -23.72 4.34
C TYR A 173 -14.42 -24.46 5.68
N VAL A 174 -13.38 -24.42 6.52
CA VAL A 174 -13.45 -24.95 7.90
C VAL A 174 -14.55 -24.25 8.69
N ALA A 175 -14.63 -22.92 8.61
CA ALA A 175 -15.70 -22.16 9.29
C ALA A 175 -17.11 -22.46 8.74
N LYS A 176 -17.22 -22.89 7.48
CA LYS A 176 -18.45 -23.42 6.86
C LYS A 176 -18.74 -24.89 7.20
N ASN A 177 -17.86 -25.56 7.94
CA ASN A 177 -17.90 -27.01 8.18
C ASN A 177 -17.79 -27.87 6.90
N ASP A 178 -17.18 -27.31 5.85
CA ASP A 178 -16.94 -27.95 4.55
C ASP A 178 -15.49 -28.46 4.49
N ILE A 179 -15.25 -29.53 5.25
CA ILE A 179 -13.89 -30.08 5.45
C ILE A 179 -13.30 -30.59 4.13
N GLU A 180 -14.11 -31.15 3.23
CA GLU A 180 -13.63 -31.70 1.96
C GLU A 180 -13.05 -30.61 1.05
N ASN A 181 -13.70 -29.44 0.96
CA ASN A 181 -13.12 -28.33 0.21
C ASN A 181 -11.96 -27.67 0.96
N ALA A 182 -11.98 -27.62 2.29
CA ALA A 182 -10.85 -27.12 3.08
C ALA A 182 -9.56 -27.92 2.82
N LYS A 183 -9.63 -29.25 2.83
CA LYS A 183 -8.51 -30.14 2.51
C LYS A 183 -7.89 -29.81 1.16
N LYS A 184 -8.73 -29.67 0.12
CA LYS A 184 -8.26 -29.42 -1.25
C LYS A 184 -7.49 -28.11 -1.36
N VAL A 185 -8.02 -27.03 -0.80
CA VAL A 185 -7.36 -25.72 -0.91
C VAL A 185 -6.15 -25.61 0.02
N TYR A 186 -6.18 -26.18 1.22
CA TYR A 186 -4.97 -26.24 2.04
C TYR A 186 -3.86 -27.07 1.39
N GLN A 187 -4.19 -28.19 0.76
CA GLN A 187 -3.21 -28.97 0.00
C GLN A 187 -2.65 -28.14 -1.16
N SER A 188 -3.50 -27.43 -1.89
CA SER A 188 -3.03 -26.54 -2.97
C SER A 188 -2.13 -25.41 -2.45
N ALA A 189 -2.39 -24.89 -1.25
CA ALA A 189 -1.51 -23.92 -0.60
C ALA A 189 -0.15 -24.55 -0.25
N TRP A 190 -0.17 -25.78 0.27
CA TRP A 190 1.04 -26.53 0.64
C TRP A 190 1.93 -26.82 -0.56
N ASP A 191 1.35 -27.38 -1.62
CA ASP A 191 2.07 -27.71 -2.85
C ASP A 191 2.75 -26.47 -3.44
N ALA A 192 2.06 -25.33 -3.39
CA ALA A 192 2.58 -24.04 -3.86
C ALA A 192 3.73 -23.48 -3.00
N LEU A 193 3.83 -23.85 -1.72
CA LEU A 193 4.94 -23.47 -0.84
C LEU A 193 6.13 -24.42 -0.99
N VAL A 194 5.87 -25.73 -1.13
CA VAL A 194 6.90 -26.74 -1.43
C VAL A 194 7.63 -26.39 -2.72
N GLU A 195 6.90 -26.04 -3.78
CA GLU A 195 7.49 -25.61 -5.07
C GLU A 195 8.40 -24.38 -4.90
N ARG A 196 8.05 -23.48 -3.98
CA ARG A 196 8.82 -22.27 -3.67
C ARG A 196 9.95 -22.48 -2.66
N LYS A 197 10.06 -23.68 -2.08
CA LYS A 197 10.94 -23.96 -0.94
C LYS A 197 10.70 -23.01 0.23
N GLU A 198 9.43 -22.76 0.54
CA GLU A 198 8.99 -21.94 1.66
C GLU A 198 8.38 -22.81 2.77
N GLU A 199 8.79 -22.57 4.02
CA GLU A 199 8.20 -23.22 5.19
C GLU A 199 7.00 -22.43 5.73
N ARG A 200 5.92 -23.14 6.07
CA ARG A 200 4.77 -22.55 6.78
C ARG A 200 4.16 -23.54 7.78
N GLN A 201 4.72 -23.57 8.98
CA GLN A 201 4.30 -24.46 10.07
C GLN A 201 2.81 -24.37 10.42
N ILE A 202 2.25 -23.15 10.42
CA ILE A 202 0.82 -22.96 10.71
C ILE A 202 -0.07 -23.69 9.68
N LEU A 203 0.34 -23.73 8.41
CA LEU A 203 -0.43 -24.43 7.37
C LEU A 203 -0.39 -25.95 7.56
N GLN A 204 0.73 -26.52 8.03
CA GLN A 204 0.81 -27.94 8.38
C GLN A 204 -0.19 -28.29 9.49
N ILE A 205 -0.24 -27.47 10.55
CA ILE A 205 -1.19 -27.65 11.66
C ILE A 205 -2.64 -27.55 11.15
N LYS A 206 -2.92 -26.61 10.24
CA LYS A 206 -4.25 -26.48 9.61
C LYS A 206 -4.62 -27.71 8.78
N LEU A 207 -3.69 -28.26 8.01
CA LEU A 207 -3.87 -29.50 7.26
C LEU A 207 -4.16 -30.68 8.19
N GLU A 208 -3.39 -30.81 9.26
CA GLU A 208 -3.60 -31.86 10.26
C GLU A 208 -4.98 -31.73 10.92
N SER A 209 -5.42 -30.50 11.21
CA SER A 209 -6.75 -30.23 11.78
C SER A 209 -7.91 -30.67 10.88
N VAL A 210 -7.68 -30.77 9.56
CA VAL A 210 -8.66 -31.30 8.59
C VAL A 210 -8.35 -32.75 8.20
N GLY A 211 -7.42 -33.41 8.87
CA GLY A 211 -7.08 -34.82 8.68
C GLY A 211 -6.12 -35.10 7.51
N VAL A 212 -5.29 -34.13 7.14
CA VAL A 212 -4.25 -34.27 6.11
C VAL A 212 -2.89 -34.13 6.77
N LEU A 213 -2.04 -35.15 6.61
CA LEU A 213 -0.65 -35.11 7.06
C LEU A 213 0.26 -34.79 5.88
N VAL A 214 1.22 -33.90 6.08
CA VAL A 214 2.21 -33.49 5.08
C VAL A 214 3.60 -33.56 5.70
N ASP A 215 4.57 -33.99 4.89
CA ASP A 215 5.98 -34.01 5.30
C ASP A 215 6.57 -32.60 5.32
N ASP A 216 7.63 -32.40 6.12
CA ASP A 216 8.36 -31.14 6.10
C ASP A 216 8.99 -30.89 4.72
N PRO A 217 8.93 -29.66 4.19
CA PRO A 217 9.54 -29.35 2.91
C PRO A 217 11.07 -29.48 3.05
N GLU A 218 11.70 -30.15 2.09
CA GLU A 218 13.15 -30.29 2.04
C GLU A 218 13.80 -28.93 1.69
N ILE A 219 14.06 -28.12 2.71
CA ILE A 219 14.80 -26.86 2.59
C ILE A 219 16.24 -27.08 3.06
N GLU A 220 17.21 -26.84 2.18
CA GLU A 220 18.62 -26.79 2.56
C GLU A 220 18.84 -25.64 3.56
N ARG A 221 18.99 -25.99 4.83
CA ARG A 221 19.36 -25.03 5.88
C ARG A 221 20.88 -24.90 5.89
N PRO A 222 21.45 -23.68 5.79
CA PRO A 222 22.88 -23.53 5.98
C PRO A 222 23.24 -24.03 7.38
N ILE A 223 24.17 -24.98 7.45
CA ILE A 223 24.75 -25.43 8.71
C ILE A 223 25.49 -24.22 9.29
N ILE A 224 24.90 -23.55 10.29
CA ILE A 224 25.64 -22.58 11.09
C ILE A 224 26.59 -23.42 11.93
N ASP A 225 27.82 -23.59 11.45
CA ASP A 225 28.90 -24.19 12.22
C ASP A 225 29.25 -23.18 13.32
N THR A 226 28.54 -23.23 14.45
CA THR A 226 28.92 -22.48 15.64
C THR A 226 30.23 -23.09 16.12
N GLN A 227 31.35 -22.51 15.69
CA GLN A 227 32.62 -22.74 16.34
C GLN A 227 32.48 -22.21 17.77
N VAL A 228 32.16 -23.12 18.68
CA VAL A 228 32.30 -22.87 20.10
C VAL A 228 33.81 -22.80 20.31
N GLU A 229 34.38 -21.59 20.31
CA GLU A 229 35.71 -21.37 20.87
C GLU A 229 35.63 -21.81 22.33
N GLU A 230 36.09 -23.03 22.61
CA GLU A 230 36.42 -23.45 23.96
C GLU A 230 37.54 -22.51 24.45
N THR A 231 37.17 -21.51 25.24
CA THR A 231 38.13 -20.72 25.99
C THR A 231 38.73 -21.62 27.06
N GLU A 232 39.95 -22.11 26.82
CA GLU A 232 40.83 -22.72 27.84
C GLU A 232 41.20 -21.74 28.97
#